data_AF-A0A835IQM1-F1
#
_entry.id   AF-A0A835IQM1-F1
#
_cell.length_a   1.000
_cell.length_b   1.000
_cell.length_c   1.000
_cell.angle_alpha   90.00
_cell.angle_beta   90.00
_cell.angle_gamma   90.00
#
_symmetry.space_group_name_H-M   'P 1'
#
loop_
_entity.id
_entity.type
_entity.pdbx_description
1 polymer ?
#
loop_
_entity_poly.entity_id
_entity_poly.type
_entity_poly.pdbx_seq_one_letter_code
_entity_poly.pdbx_strand_id
1 'polypeptide(L)'
;MIKLVGYETTLLDIAGAMGYPMNLAQSWSGNDACHGWTFITCDSQGKNVTVINFSKQHFVGTISPAYGDLASLRNLLLNDNNLTGSIPDGLIALPQLQVLDVSNNNLTGKIPSFPPKVNVKTSGNLLLGSDTPAGGDTDNIVMERNKI
;
A
#
# COMPACT_ATOMS: atom_id res chain seq x y z
N MET A 1 8.94 -5.65 29.62
CA MET A 1 9.46 -5.90 28.26
C MET A 1 9.19 -4.65 27.45
N ILE A 2 10.23 -3.84 27.20
CA ILE A 2 10.10 -2.52 26.56
C ILE A 2 9.85 -2.78 25.07
N LYS A 3 8.66 -2.42 24.56
CA LYS A 3 8.45 -2.37 23.11
C LYS A 3 9.39 -1.28 22.57
N LEU A 4 10.44 -1.68 21.87
CA LEU A 4 11.13 -0.82 20.93
C LEU A 4 10.19 -0.64 19.74
N VAL A 5 9.23 0.29 19.83
CA VAL A 5 8.47 0.76 18.67
C VAL A 5 9.35 1.77 17.95
N GLY A 6 10.36 1.27 17.24
CA GLY A 6 11.16 2.09 16.34
C GLY A 6 10.44 2.16 14.99
N TYR A 7 9.93 3.34 14.63
CA TYR A 7 9.28 3.61 13.35
C TYR A 7 10.20 3.40 12.12
N GLU A 8 11.50 3.21 12.37
CA GLU A 8 12.52 3.02 11.34
C GLU A 8 12.28 1.78 10.47
N THR A 9 11.91 0.63 11.06
CA THR A 9 11.72 -0.59 10.26
C THR A 9 10.47 -0.51 9.40
N THR A 10 9.41 0.11 9.91
CA THR A 10 8.13 0.26 9.21
C THR A 10 8.28 0.96 7.86
N LEU A 11 8.96 2.11 7.84
CA LEU A 11 9.14 2.86 6.60
C LEU A 11 10.09 2.13 5.64
N LEU A 12 11.14 1.49 6.15
CA LEU A 12 12.02 0.67 5.31
C LEU A 12 11.28 -0.52 4.68
N ASP A 13 10.39 -1.18 5.42
CA ASP A 13 9.54 -2.26 4.89
C ASP A 13 8.57 -1.74 3.82
N ILE A 14 8.05 -0.52 3.99
CA ILE A 14 7.25 0.17 2.97
C ILE A 14 8.07 0.43 1.71
N ALA A 15 9.29 0.96 1.83
CA ALA A 15 10.16 1.21 0.70
C ALA A 15 10.57 -0.10 0.01
N GLY A 16 10.85 -1.15 0.79
CA GLY A 16 11.21 -2.48 0.28
C GLY A 16 10.10 -3.13 -0.54
N ALA A 17 8.83 -2.99 -0.13
CA ALA A 17 7.69 -3.49 -0.90
C ALA A 17 7.55 -2.83 -2.28
N MET A 18 8.10 -1.62 -2.46
CA MET A 18 8.13 -0.91 -3.74
C MET A 18 9.46 -1.07 -4.49
N GLY A 19 10.35 -1.94 -3.99
CA GLY A 19 11.65 -2.19 -4.61
C GLY A 19 12.70 -1.09 -4.37
N TYR A 20 12.60 -0.35 -3.25
CA TYR A 20 13.49 0.75 -2.88
C TYR A 20 13.69 1.78 -4.01
N PRO A 21 12.62 2.48 -4.42
CA PRO A 21 12.71 3.45 -5.51
C PRO A 21 13.73 4.56 -5.19
N MET A 22 14.49 4.96 -6.21
CA MET A 22 15.68 5.81 -6.05
C MET A 22 15.39 7.16 -5.38
N ASN A 23 14.23 7.76 -5.67
CA ASN A 23 13.82 9.03 -5.04
C ASN A 23 13.63 8.91 -3.52
N LEU A 24 13.12 7.78 -3.02
CA LEU A 24 13.07 7.51 -1.58
C LEU A 24 14.47 7.28 -1.03
N ALA A 25 15.27 6.45 -1.69
CA ALA A 25 16.64 6.15 -1.26
C ALA A 25 17.54 7.40 -1.19
N GLN A 26 17.32 8.39 -2.05
CA GLN A 26 18.05 9.67 -2.04
C GLN A 26 17.64 10.59 -0.88
N SER A 27 16.38 10.56 -0.47
CA SER A 27 15.87 11.48 0.55
C SER A 27 15.86 10.90 1.95
N TRP A 28 15.65 9.58 2.09
CA TRP A 28 15.43 8.93 3.37
C TRP A 28 16.76 8.61 4.04
N SER A 29 17.42 9.66 4.52
CA SER A 29 18.67 9.58 5.27
C SER A 29 18.42 9.68 6.77
N GLY A 30 19.18 8.92 7.58
CA GLY A 30 19.06 8.93 9.03
C GLY A 30 17.88 8.09 9.54
N ASN A 31 17.46 8.36 10.78
CA ASN A 31 16.46 7.58 11.50
C ASN A 31 15.18 8.34 11.87
N ASP A 32 15.00 9.53 11.30
CA ASP A 32 13.91 10.43 11.64
C ASP A 32 13.18 10.92 10.39
N ALA A 33 12.07 10.24 10.09
CA ALA A 33 11.24 10.57 8.93
C ALA A 33 10.58 11.95 9.01
N CYS A 34 10.48 12.55 10.20
CA CYS A 34 9.89 13.86 10.38
C CYS A 34 10.86 15.01 10.10
N HIS A 35 12.13 14.70 9.82
CA HIS A 35 13.19 15.67 9.57
C HIS A 35 13.68 15.64 8.12
N GLY A 36 12.76 15.88 7.18
CA GLY A 36 13.10 16.18 5.79
C GLY A 36 12.98 15.02 4.80
N TRP A 37 12.41 13.88 5.21
CA TRP A 37 12.09 12.82 4.26
C TRP A 37 10.98 13.29 3.30
N THR A 38 11.27 13.26 2.01
CA THR A 38 10.29 13.58 0.97
C THR A 38 9.07 12.68 1.10
N PHE A 39 7.90 13.23 0.78
CA PHE A 39 6.59 12.56 0.79
C PHE A 39 6.03 12.21 2.17
N ILE A 40 6.74 12.53 3.25
CA ILE A 40 6.31 12.32 4.62
C ILE A 40 5.89 13.66 5.23
N THR A 41 4.71 13.70 5.85
CA THR A 41 4.28 14.81 6.72
C THR A 41 4.01 14.30 8.11
N CYS A 42 4.55 14.99 9.11
CA CYS A 42 4.34 14.66 10.50
C CYS A 42 3.35 15.61 11.20
N ASP A 43 2.93 15.21 12.39
CA ASP A 43 2.12 16.06 13.27
C ASP A 43 2.85 17.36 13.66
N SER A 44 2.13 18.26 14.35
CA SER A 44 2.67 19.55 14.78
C SER A 44 3.84 19.44 15.78
N GLN A 45 4.07 18.25 16.34
CA GLN A 45 5.20 17.98 17.23
C GLN A 45 6.39 17.37 16.48
N GLY A 46 6.25 17.04 15.19
CA GLY A 46 7.27 16.38 14.39
C GLY A 46 7.60 14.98 14.90
N LYS A 47 6.67 14.30 15.56
CA LYS A 47 6.92 12.98 16.20
C LYS A 47 6.24 11.83 15.50
N ASN A 48 5.10 12.09 14.86
CA ASN A 48 4.27 11.05 14.28
C ASN A 48 4.01 11.32 12.82
N VAL A 49 4.22 10.31 11.97
CA VAL A 49 3.82 10.35 10.56
C VAL A 49 2.29 10.40 10.47
N THR A 50 1.78 11.42 9.78
CA THR A 50 0.33 11.65 9.61
C THR A 50 -0.11 11.59 8.15
N VAL A 51 0.80 11.87 7.22
CA VAL A 51 0.54 11.76 5.78
C VAL A 51 1.71 11.10 5.10
N ILE A 52 1.40 10.14 4.23
CA ILE A 52 2.33 9.61 3.23
C ILE A 52 1.72 9.88 1.87
N ASN A 53 2.43 10.65 1.05
CA ASN A 53 1.98 11.05 -0.28
C ASN A 53 2.95 10.56 -1.37
N PHE A 54 2.68 9.36 -1.88
CA PHE A 54 3.41 8.76 -2.99
C PHE A 54 2.65 8.87 -4.32
N SER A 55 1.73 9.82 -4.46
CA SER A 55 0.98 9.98 -5.70
C SER A 55 1.90 10.31 -6.88
N LYS A 56 1.64 9.72 -8.05
CA LYS A 56 2.31 10.07 -9.32
C LYS A 56 3.84 9.91 -9.30
N GLN A 57 4.34 8.84 -8.68
CA GLN A 57 5.78 8.56 -8.58
C GLN A 57 6.26 7.43 -9.49
N HIS A 58 5.38 6.85 -10.30
CA HIS A 58 5.65 5.66 -11.12
C HIS A 58 6.13 4.46 -10.30
N PHE A 59 5.73 4.38 -9.03
CA PHE A 59 6.12 3.28 -8.15
C PHE A 59 5.53 1.96 -8.62
N VAL A 60 6.35 0.91 -8.50
CA VAL A 60 6.00 -0.49 -8.78
C VAL A 60 6.02 -1.30 -7.48
N GLY A 61 5.71 -2.59 -7.55
CA GLY A 61 5.70 -3.46 -6.37
C GLY A 61 4.31 -3.57 -5.74
N THR A 62 4.25 -3.67 -4.41
CA THR A 62 3.01 -3.92 -3.66
C THR A 62 2.80 -2.92 -2.53
N ILE A 63 1.57 -2.88 -1.99
CA ILE A 63 1.25 -2.11 -0.79
C ILE A 63 1.68 -2.93 0.43
N SER A 64 2.66 -2.45 1.19
CA SER A 64 3.18 -3.13 2.38
C SER A 64 2.13 -3.20 3.50
N PRO A 65 1.96 -4.33 4.22
CA PRO A 65 1.14 -4.38 5.42
C PRO A 65 1.70 -3.50 6.56
N ALA A 66 2.99 -3.14 6.51
CA ALA A 66 3.66 -2.32 7.53
C ALA A 66 3.03 -0.93 7.71
N TYR A 67 2.30 -0.40 6.72
CA TYR A 67 1.50 0.80 6.90
C TYR A 67 0.54 0.71 8.11
N GLY A 68 0.11 -0.50 8.48
CA GLY A 68 -0.74 -0.75 9.66
C GLY A 68 -0.11 -0.38 11.00
N ASP A 69 1.21 -0.22 11.08
CA ASP A 69 1.91 0.16 12.32
C ASP A 69 1.95 1.69 12.54
N LEU A 70 1.59 2.49 11.53
CA LEU A 70 1.58 3.94 11.60
C LEU A 70 0.27 4.44 12.23
N ALA A 71 0.11 4.23 13.54
CA ALA A 71 -1.15 4.50 14.27
C ALA A 71 -1.69 5.95 14.12
N SER A 72 -0.81 6.90 13.84
CA SER A 72 -1.15 8.33 13.65
C SER A 72 -1.43 8.71 12.19
N LEU A 73 -1.32 7.77 11.25
CA LEU A 73 -1.53 7.99 9.82
C LEU A 73 -2.99 8.37 9.56
N ARG A 74 -3.18 9.48 8.86
CA ARG A 74 -4.48 10.04 8.50
C ARG A 74 -4.74 9.89 7.01
N ASN A 75 -3.73 10.20 6.19
CA ASN A 75 -3.86 10.19 4.74
C ASN A 75 -2.76 9.31 4.13
N LEU A 76 -3.19 8.28 3.40
CA LEU A 76 -2.32 7.44 2.58
C LEU A 76 -2.69 7.63 1.11
N LEU A 77 -1.84 8.31 0.36
CA LEU A 77 -2.06 8.64 -1.05
C LEU A 77 -1.06 7.87 -1.90
N LEU A 78 -1.57 6.87 -2.64
CA LEU A 78 -0.81 5.94 -3.48
C LEU A 78 -1.28 5.99 -4.95
N ASN A 79 -2.16 6.95 -5.28
CA ASN A 79 -2.80 7.03 -6.59
C ASN A 79 -1.83 7.35 -7.73
N ASP A 80 -2.23 6.95 -8.94
CA ASP A 80 -1.48 7.19 -10.18
C ASP A 80 -0.06 6.58 -10.14
N ASN A 81 0.02 5.28 -9.82
CA ASN A 81 1.24 4.49 -9.83
C ASN A 81 1.03 3.16 -10.57
N ASN A 82 2.03 2.30 -10.57
CA ASN A 82 2.01 0.98 -11.18
C ASN A 82 2.02 -0.14 -10.10
N LEU A 83 1.43 0.11 -8.94
CA LEU A 83 1.38 -0.86 -7.84
C LEU A 83 0.48 -2.05 -8.21
N THR A 84 0.85 -3.22 -7.72
CA THR A 84 0.18 -4.51 -7.96
C THR A 84 -0.17 -5.21 -6.64
N GLY A 85 -0.86 -6.35 -6.72
CA GLY A 85 -1.28 -7.12 -5.55
C GLY A 85 -2.53 -6.55 -4.89
N SER A 86 -2.81 -6.97 -3.66
CA SER A 86 -4.03 -6.60 -2.93
C SER A 86 -3.83 -5.44 -1.96
N ILE A 87 -4.94 -4.82 -1.55
CA ILE A 87 -4.97 -3.87 -0.44
C ILE A 87 -4.84 -4.67 0.88
N PRO A 88 -3.84 -4.40 1.75
CA PRO A 88 -3.66 -5.14 3.00
C PRO A 88 -4.76 -4.85 4.02
N ASP A 89 -5.29 -5.90 4.65
CA ASP A 89 -6.31 -5.77 5.71
C ASP A 89 -5.82 -5.00 6.94
N GLY A 90 -4.51 -4.97 7.18
CA GLY A 90 -3.91 -4.19 8.28
C GLY A 90 -4.27 -2.70 8.24
N LEU A 91 -4.58 -2.16 7.05
CA LEU A 91 -5.03 -0.77 6.90
C LEU A 91 -6.39 -0.51 7.56
N ILE A 92 -7.24 -1.52 7.73
CA ILE A 92 -8.55 -1.40 8.40
C ILE A 92 -8.38 -1.00 9.87
N ALA A 93 -7.30 -1.46 10.50
CA ALA A 93 -7.06 -1.27 11.93
C ALA A 93 -6.49 0.12 12.29
N LEU A 94 -6.16 0.95 11.29
CA LEU A 94 -5.56 2.26 11.53
C LEU A 94 -6.57 3.23 12.19
N PRO A 95 -6.34 3.64 13.46
CA PRO A 95 -7.37 4.33 14.23
C PRO A 95 -7.62 5.76 13.75
N GLN A 96 -6.62 6.38 13.12
CA GLN A 96 -6.66 7.78 12.67
C GLN A 96 -6.85 7.93 11.15
N LEU A 97 -6.94 6.83 10.39
CA LEU A 97 -7.06 6.89 8.94
C LEU A 97 -8.37 7.58 8.52
N GLN A 98 -8.26 8.49 7.58
CA GLN A 98 -9.34 9.31 7.03
C GLN A 98 -9.42 9.18 5.52
N VAL A 99 -8.26 9.10 4.84
CA VAL A 99 -8.19 8.98 3.39
C VAL A 99 -7.24 7.86 3.00
N LEU A 100 -7.74 6.95 2.17
CA LEU A 100 -6.94 5.97 1.42
C LEU A 100 -7.22 6.17 -0.06
N ASP A 101 -6.24 6.67 -0.81
CA ASP A 101 -6.35 6.83 -2.26
C ASP A 101 -5.40 5.86 -2.98
N VAL A 102 -5.94 4.80 -3.55
CA VAL A 102 -5.20 3.80 -4.33
C VAL A 102 -5.65 3.79 -5.80
N SER A 103 -6.32 4.87 -6.24
CA SER A 103 -6.85 4.97 -7.59
C SER A 103 -5.76 4.91 -8.66
N ASN A 104 -6.11 4.47 -9.86
CA ASN A 104 -5.21 4.40 -11.02
C ASN A 104 -3.92 3.63 -10.71
N ASN A 105 -4.09 2.34 -10.38
CA ASN A 105 -3.01 1.37 -10.17
C ASN A 105 -3.40 0.03 -10.85
N ASN A 106 -2.58 -1.00 -10.67
CA ASN A 106 -2.82 -2.35 -11.17
C ASN A 106 -3.16 -3.33 -10.03
N LEU A 107 -3.88 -2.86 -9.00
CA LEU A 107 -4.25 -3.68 -7.85
C LEU A 107 -5.31 -4.72 -8.20
N THR A 108 -5.30 -5.82 -7.47
CA THR A 108 -6.16 -6.99 -7.65
C THR A 108 -6.75 -7.46 -6.31
N GLY A 109 -7.63 -8.45 -6.35
CA GLY A 109 -8.18 -9.08 -5.14
C GLY A 109 -9.35 -8.30 -4.54
N LYS A 110 -9.73 -8.66 -3.31
CA LYS A 110 -10.91 -8.08 -2.64
C LYS A 110 -10.59 -6.70 -2.05
N ILE A 111 -11.59 -5.83 -2.02
CA ILE A 111 -11.51 -4.55 -1.32
C ILE A 111 -11.84 -4.82 0.16
N PRO A 112 -10.93 -4.54 1.11
CA PRO A 112 -11.22 -4.68 2.53
C PRO A 112 -12.37 -3.77 2.96
N SER A 113 -13.16 -4.19 3.95
CA SER A 113 -14.28 -3.40 4.46
C SER A 113 -13.79 -2.35 5.46
N PHE A 114 -13.59 -1.12 5.00
CA PHE A 114 -13.13 -0.01 5.84
C PHE A 114 -14.27 0.60 6.67
N PRO A 115 -13.99 1.18 7.85
CA PRO A 115 -14.98 1.91 8.62
C PRO A 115 -15.57 3.09 7.82
N PRO A 116 -16.85 3.46 8.00
CA PRO A 116 -17.51 4.53 7.22
C PRO A 116 -16.83 5.90 7.26
N LYS A 117 -16.00 6.17 8.27
CA LYS A 117 -15.23 7.41 8.40
C LYS A 117 -14.07 7.53 7.40
N VAL A 118 -13.65 6.42 6.78
CA VAL A 118 -12.52 6.38 5.87
C VAL A 118 -13.01 6.57 4.44
N ASN A 119 -12.55 7.63 3.79
CA ASN A 119 -12.77 7.85 2.37
C ASN A 119 -11.78 6.99 1.56
N VAL A 120 -12.28 5.89 1.01
CA VAL A 120 -11.48 4.95 0.21
C VAL A 120 -11.76 5.14 -1.27
N LYS A 121 -10.72 5.42 -2.04
CA LYS A 121 -10.79 5.59 -3.50
C LYS A 121 -10.02 4.49 -4.21
N THR A 122 -10.73 3.74 -5.04
CA THR A 122 -10.20 2.54 -5.70
C THR A 122 -10.35 2.54 -7.23
N SER A 123 -10.95 3.60 -7.80
CA SER A 123 -11.22 3.72 -9.23
C SER A 123 -9.95 3.55 -10.07
N GLY A 124 -10.07 2.97 -11.27
CA GLY A 124 -8.92 2.80 -12.17
C GLY A 124 -8.02 1.60 -11.86
N ASN A 125 -8.43 0.70 -10.96
CA ASN A 125 -7.83 -0.62 -10.79
C ASN A 125 -8.71 -1.68 -11.48
N LEU A 126 -8.31 -2.17 -12.65
CA LEU A 126 -9.18 -3.00 -13.52
C LEU A 126 -9.66 -4.31 -12.87
N LEU A 127 -8.83 -4.94 -12.04
CA LEU A 127 -9.07 -6.28 -11.47
C LEU A 127 -9.39 -6.24 -9.97
N LEU A 128 -9.61 -5.05 -9.41
CA LEU A 128 -9.87 -4.90 -7.98
C LEU A 128 -11.36 -5.07 -7.69
N GLY A 129 -11.67 -5.87 -6.68
CA GLY A 129 -13.06 -6.20 -6.30
C GLY A 129 -13.71 -7.28 -7.17
N SER A 130 -13.03 -7.78 -8.22
CA SER A 130 -13.52 -8.93 -8.97
C SER A 130 -13.19 -10.23 -8.24
N ASP A 131 -14.18 -11.11 -8.07
CA ASP A 131 -14.01 -12.50 -7.64
C ASP A 131 -13.33 -13.35 -8.74
N THR A 132 -12.25 -12.86 -9.36
CA THR A 132 -11.44 -13.67 -10.24
C THR A 132 -10.72 -14.71 -9.37
N PRO A 133 -10.99 -16.02 -9.54
CA PRO A 133 -10.23 -17.04 -8.87
C PRO A 133 -8.76 -16.83 -9.22
N ALA A 134 -7.91 -16.72 -8.21
CA ALA A 134 -6.47 -16.75 -8.41
C ALA A 134 -6.14 -18.11 -9.05
N GLY A 135 -5.86 -18.11 -10.36
CA GLY A 135 -5.53 -19.31 -11.11
C GLY A 135 -6.56 -19.60 -12.20
N GLY A 136 -6.25 -19.16 -13.43
CA GLY A 136 -6.70 -19.89 -14.59
C GLY A 136 -6.02 -21.25 -14.55
N ASP A 137 -6.79 -22.27 -14.19
CA ASP A 137 -6.41 -23.66 -14.38
C ASP A 137 -6.29 -23.91 -15.90
N THR A 138 -5.06 -23.92 -16.40
CA THR A 138 -4.77 -24.26 -17.80
C THR A 138 -4.78 -25.78 -18.06
N ASP A 139 -5.14 -26.63 -17.09
CA ASP A 139 -5.07 -28.09 -17.27
C ASP A 139 -6.28 -28.73 -17.97
N ASN A 140 -7.25 -27.96 -18.48
CA ASN A 140 -8.43 -28.51 -19.17
C ASN A 140 -8.49 -28.27 -20.69
N ILE A 141 -7.36 -28.33 -21.42
CA ILE A 141 -7.37 -28.39 -22.91
C ILE A 141 -7.01 -29.78 -23.48
N VAL A 142 -6.59 -30.76 -22.67
CA VAL A 142 -6.45 -32.13 -23.17
C VAL A 142 -7.67 -32.93 -22.77
N MET A 143 -8.60 -33.15 -23.73
CA MET A 143 -9.45 -34.36 -23.88
C MET A 143 -10.61 -34.09 -24.87
N GLU A 144 -10.33 -33.69 -26.11
CA GLU A 144 -11.31 -33.84 -27.20
C GLU A 144 -10.68 -34.17 -28.56
N ARG A 145 -9.71 -35.10 -28.55
CA ARG A 145 -9.31 -35.84 -29.75
C ARG A 145 -9.33 -37.33 -29.47
N ASN A 146 -10.50 -37.94 -29.72
CA ASN A 146 -10.66 -39.22 -30.43
C ASN A 146 -12.07 -39.79 -30.19
N LYS A 147 -13.01 -39.40 -31.05
CA LYS A 147 -14.10 -40.28 -31.48
C LYS A 147 -14.12 -40.28 -33.00
N ILE A 148 -13.34 -41.19 -33.57
CA ILE A 148 -13.61 -41.86 -34.85
C ILE A 148 -13.39 -43.35 -34.60
#